data_AF-A0A075JUV5-F1
#
_entry.id   AF-A0A075JUV5-F1
#
_cell.length_a   1.000
_cell.length_b   1.000
_cell.length_c   1.000
_cell.angle_alpha   90.00
_cell.angle_beta   90.00
_cell.angle_gamma   90.00
#
_symmetry.space_group_name_H-M   'P 1'
#
loop_
_entity.id
_entity.type
_entity.pdbx_description
1 polymer ?
#
loop_
_entity_poly.entity_id
_entity_poly.type
_entity_poly.pdbx_seq_one_letter_code
_entity_poly.pdbx_strand_id
1 'polypeptide(L)'
;MKYRFFVFFIATFLLALSVNLMPAIMHPDLNVNVFNLLVTLLYMFLLLLYSRKGSKKLKMFAVVGVISGILVFFISTFEHAMFDNIILDSIASLQYPFYLIFTMPLFGGNILFDLSYGSYSLLMSLFYGIIFGLTNYFKKNDKTTV
;
A
#
# COMPACT_ATOMS: atom_id res chain seq x y z
N MET A 1 24.84 9.63 -2.03
CA MET A 1 23.68 9.17 -2.83
C MET A 1 22.56 8.47 -2.04
N LYS A 2 22.81 7.77 -0.91
CA LYS A 2 21.77 6.99 -0.19
C LYS A 2 20.57 7.81 0.34
N TYR A 3 20.82 9.02 0.87
CA TYR A 3 19.77 9.85 1.48
C TYR A 3 18.85 10.53 0.45
N ARG A 4 19.37 11.04 -0.66
CA ARG A 4 18.58 11.72 -1.70
C ARG A 4 17.46 10.84 -2.25
N PHE A 5 17.75 9.57 -2.52
CA PHE A 5 16.74 8.62 -3.02
C PHE A 5 15.70 8.25 -1.95
N PHE A 6 16.10 8.20 -0.68
CA PHE A 6 15.17 7.96 0.42
C PHE A 6 14.26 9.16 0.68
N VAL A 7 14.79 10.38 0.61
CA VAL A 7 14.00 11.62 0.66
C VAL A 7 12.99 11.67 -0.49
N PHE A 8 13.42 11.31 -1.71
CA PHE A 8 12.53 11.26 -2.86
C PHE A 8 11.42 10.21 -2.71
N PHE A 9 11.74 9.04 -2.15
CA PHE A 9 10.76 8.02 -1.81
C PHE A 9 9.72 8.53 -0.79
N ILE A 10 10.15 9.19 0.29
CA ILE A 10 9.23 9.76 1.27
C ILE A 10 8.38 10.87 0.65
N ALA A 11 8.98 11.76 -0.15
CA ALA A 11 8.27 12.85 -0.79
C ALA A 11 7.15 12.33 -1.72
N THR A 12 7.44 11.29 -2.49
CA THR A 12 6.44 10.67 -3.37
C THR A 12 5.39 9.87 -2.61
N PHE A 13 5.74 9.23 -1.50
CA PHE A 13 4.77 8.65 -0.57
C PHE A 13 3.80 9.70 -0.03
N LEU A 14 4.31 10.83 0.49
CA LEU A 14 3.48 11.90 1.06
C LEU A 14 2.62 12.59 0.00
N LEU A 15 3.15 12.75 -1.22
CA LEU A 15 2.39 13.28 -2.35
C LEU A 15 1.25 12.32 -2.72
N ALA A 16 1.55 11.02 -2.87
CA ALA A 16 0.56 10.01 -3.22
C ALA A 16 -0.51 9.86 -2.15
N LEU A 17 -0.13 9.89 -0.88
CA LEU A 17 -1.07 9.90 0.23
C LEU A 17 -1.97 11.13 0.17
N SER A 18 -1.41 12.34 0.06
CA SER A 18 -2.18 13.59 0.01
C SER A 18 -3.18 13.63 -1.16
N VAL A 19 -2.74 13.21 -2.35
CA VAL A 19 -3.56 13.27 -3.58
C VAL A 19 -4.67 12.22 -3.55
N ASN A 20 -4.40 11.03 -3.03
CA ASN A 20 -5.35 9.93 -3.00
C ASN A 20 -6.20 9.86 -1.73
N LEU A 21 -5.90 10.67 -0.70
CA LEU A 21 -6.58 10.64 0.59
C LEU A 21 -8.10 10.79 0.45
N MET A 22 -8.54 11.85 -0.22
CA MET A 22 -9.97 12.17 -0.30
C MET A 22 -10.74 11.16 -1.17
N PRO A 23 -10.26 10.78 -2.38
CA PRO A 23 -10.92 9.73 -3.16
C PRO A 23 -10.94 8.38 -2.44
N ALA A 24 -9.91 8.02 -1.68
CA ALA A 24 -9.87 6.75 -0.96
C ALA A 24 -10.89 6.67 0.20
N ILE A 25 -11.10 7.78 0.91
CA ILE A 25 -12.09 7.85 2.01
C ILE A 25 -13.52 7.85 1.47
N MET A 26 -13.75 8.56 0.36
CA MET A 26 -15.09 8.80 -0.18
C MET A 26 -15.48 7.83 -1.30
N HIS A 27 -14.70 6.80 -1.58
CA HIS A 27 -15.05 5.86 -2.66
C HIS A 27 -16.24 4.98 -2.23
N PRO A 28 -17.27 4.77 -3.10
CA PRO A 28 -17.32 5.11 -4.53
C PRO A 28 -17.88 6.49 -4.88
N ASP A 29 -18.27 7.31 -3.92
CA ASP A 29 -18.93 8.61 -4.14
C ASP A 29 -18.02 9.64 -4.82
N LEU A 30 -16.71 9.64 -4.51
CA LEU A 30 -15.74 10.52 -5.15
C LEU A 30 -14.94 9.79 -6.22
N ASN A 31 -15.04 10.28 -7.46
CA ASN A 31 -14.33 9.72 -8.60
C ASN A 31 -12.81 9.91 -8.49
N VAL A 32 -12.09 8.82 -8.78
CA VAL A 32 -10.64 8.83 -8.98
C VAL A 32 -10.34 9.33 -10.40
N ASN A 33 -9.43 10.28 -10.55
CA ASN A 33 -9.09 10.84 -11.87
C ASN A 33 -7.69 10.42 -12.36
N VAL A 34 -7.33 10.86 -13.56
CA VAL A 34 -6.03 10.53 -14.18
C VAL A 34 -4.84 11.05 -13.36
N PHE A 35 -4.99 12.19 -12.67
CA PHE A 35 -3.92 12.73 -11.82
C PHE A 35 -3.64 11.81 -10.61
N ASN A 36 -4.69 11.27 -9.97
CA ASN A 36 -4.55 10.26 -8.92
C ASN A 36 -3.76 9.03 -9.41
N LEU A 37 -4.09 8.55 -10.62
CA LEU A 37 -3.39 7.43 -11.24
C LEU A 37 -1.92 7.75 -11.49
N LEU A 38 -1.59 8.92 -12.05
CA LEU A 38 -0.20 9.30 -12.34
C LEU A 38 0.67 9.35 -11.08
N VAL A 39 0.15 9.92 -9.99
CA VAL A 39 0.88 9.99 -8.71
C VAL A 39 1.06 8.59 -8.11
N THR A 40 0.04 7.74 -8.21
CA THR A 40 0.12 6.33 -7.81
C THR A 40 1.19 5.58 -8.58
N LEU A 41 1.21 5.70 -9.92
CA LEU A 41 2.18 5.03 -10.78
C LEU A 41 3.61 5.50 -10.48
N LEU A 42 3.80 6.80 -10.23
CA LEU A 42 5.09 7.35 -9.82
C LEU A 42 5.57 6.71 -8.51
N TYR A 43 4.71 6.64 -7.50
CA TYR A 43 5.05 6.01 -6.22
C TYR A 43 5.36 4.51 -6.37
N MET A 44 4.53 3.76 -7.12
CA MET A 44 4.75 2.34 -7.42
C MET A 44 6.09 2.11 -8.13
N PHE A 45 6.37 2.91 -9.16
CA PHE A 45 7.61 2.83 -9.92
C PHE A 45 8.84 3.07 -9.03
N LEU A 46 8.79 4.05 -8.14
CA LEU A 46 9.88 4.33 -7.21
C LEU A 46 10.06 3.24 -6.17
N LEU A 47 8.97 2.64 -5.67
CA LEU A 47 9.04 1.51 -4.76
C LEU A 47 9.69 0.29 -5.44
N LEU A 48 9.34 0.03 -6.70
CA LEU A 48 9.98 -0.99 -7.53
C LEU A 48 11.48 -0.72 -7.72
N LEU A 49 11.88 0.52 -8.04
CA LEU A 49 13.29 0.89 -8.11
C LEU A 49 14.01 0.75 -6.77
N TYR A 50 13.34 1.10 -5.65
CA TYR A 50 13.91 0.97 -4.31
C TYR A 50 14.14 -0.50 -3.92
N SER A 51 13.34 -1.44 -4.44
CA SER A 51 13.51 -2.89 -4.20
C SER A 51 14.89 -3.42 -4.59
N ARG A 52 15.54 -2.80 -5.58
CA ARG A 52 16.91 -3.12 -6.00
C ARG A 52 17.94 -2.98 -4.88
N LYS A 53 17.67 -2.16 -3.87
CA LYS A 53 18.59 -2.00 -2.72
C LYS A 53 18.62 -3.21 -1.79
N GLY A 54 17.68 -4.16 -1.91
CA GLY A 54 17.65 -5.36 -1.07
C GLY A 54 17.59 -5.08 0.44
N SER A 55 17.12 -3.91 0.87
CA SER A 55 17.29 -3.45 2.25
C SER A 55 16.36 -4.19 3.24
N LYS A 56 16.86 -4.48 4.45
CA LYS A 56 16.06 -5.11 5.51
C LYS A 56 14.82 -4.26 5.89
N LYS A 57 14.95 -2.93 5.86
CA LYS A 57 13.85 -1.99 6.14
C LYS A 57 12.74 -2.11 5.09
N LEU A 58 13.09 -2.11 3.80
CA LEU A 58 12.10 -2.30 2.74
C LEU A 58 11.45 -3.69 2.80
N LYS A 59 12.22 -4.73 3.12
CA LYS A 59 11.69 -6.07 3.33
C LYS A 59 10.59 -6.07 4.41
N MET A 60 10.88 -5.45 5.56
CA MET A 60 9.90 -5.33 6.65
C MET A 60 8.69 -4.50 6.22
N PHE A 61 8.90 -3.37 5.55
CA PHE A 61 7.83 -2.53 5.01
C PHE A 61 6.91 -3.31 4.07
N ALA A 62 7.47 -4.09 3.15
CA ALA A 62 6.70 -4.91 2.22
C ALA A 62 5.91 -6.03 2.93
N VAL A 63 6.50 -6.71 3.92
CA VAL A 63 5.79 -7.72 4.73
C VAL A 63 4.60 -7.10 5.46
N VAL A 64 4.82 -5.95 6.10
CA VAL A 64 3.73 -5.23 6.78
C VAL A 64 2.66 -4.82 5.78
N GLY A 65 3.02 -4.36 4.58
CA GLY A 65 2.07 -4.04 3.51
C GLY A 65 1.24 -5.23 3.03
N VAL A 66 1.85 -6.42 2.90
CA VAL A 66 1.11 -7.66 2.57
C VAL A 66 0.09 -7.98 3.67
N ILE A 67 0.54 -8.03 4.93
CA ILE A 67 -0.33 -8.35 6.07
C ILE A 67 -1.45 -7.31 6.21
N SER A 68 -1.11 -6.04 6.03
CA SER A 68 -2.06 -4.91 6.07
C SER A 68 -3.17 -5.07 5.04
N GLY A 69 -2.82 -5.34 3.78
CA GLY A 69 -3.82 -5.47 2.72
C GLY A 69 -4.78 -6.66 2.95
N ILE A 70 -4.24 -7.78 3.44
CA ILE A 70 -5.03 -8.96 3.82
C ILE A 70 -5.94 -8.66 5.02
N LEU A 71 -5.40 -8.00 6.05
CA LEU A 71 -6.14 -7.65 7.26
C LEU A 71 -7.32 -6.72 6.95
N VAL A 72 -7.09 -5.67 6.15
CA VAL A 72 -8.14 -4.72 5.74
C VAL A 72 -9.22 -5.44 4.92
N PHE A 73 -8.83 -6.34 4.03
CA PHE A 73 -9.80 -7.13 3.25
C PHE A 73 -10.68 -8.00 4.15
N PHE A 74 -10.09 -8.73 5.11
CA PHE A 74 -10.87 -9.57 6.01
C PHE A 74 -11.80 -8.74 6.91
N ILE A 75 -11.30 -7.67 7.53
CA ILE A 75 -12.11 -6.85 8.42
C ILE A 75 -13.27 -6.20 7.66
N SER A 76 -13.01 -5.58 6.51
CA SER A 76 -14.07 -5.00 5.67
C SER A 76 -15.12 -6.02 5.23
N THR A 77 -14.73 -7.27 4.98
CA THR A 77 -15.67 -8.35 4.63
C THR A 77 -16.61 -8.71 5.78
N PHE A 78 -16.14 -8.62 7.03
CA PHE A 78 -16.90 -9.00 8.22
C PHE A 78 -17.47 -7.80 8.99
N GLU A 79 -17.26 -6.57 8.52
CA GLU A 79 -17.64 -5.32 9.21
C GLU A 79 -19.12 -5.31 9.60
N HIS A 80 -20.01 -5.74 8.70
CA HIS A 80 -21.45 -5.84 8.97
C HIS A 80 -21.82 -6.80 10.10
N ALA A 81 -21.02 -7.84 10.34
CA ALA A 81 -21.24 -8.79 11.43
C ALA A 81 -20.61 -8.33 12.76
N MET A 82 -19.72 -7.34 12.72
CA MET A 82 -18.96 -6.85 13.88
C MET A 82 -19.57 -5.59 14.52
N PHE A 83 -20.39 -4.84 13.78
CA PHE A 83 -20.86 -3.50 14.13
C PHE A 83 -21.61 -3.42 15.48
N ASP A 84 -22.33 -4.47 15.88
CA ASP A 84 -23.12 -4.47 17.13
C ASP A 84 -22.35 -4.94 18.37
N ASN A 85 -21.04 -5.23 18.24
CA ASN A 85 -20.19 -5.66 19.34
C ASN A 85 -19.01 -4.71 19.53
N ILE A 86 -19.04 -3.96 20.64
CA ILE A 86 -18.03 -2.95 21.00
C ILE A 86 -16.58 -3.47 20.92
N ILE A 87 -16.36 -4.74 21.31
CA ILE A 87 -15.02 -5.35 21.27
C ILE A 87 -14.59 -5.60 19.82
N LEU A 88 -15.50 -6.13 19.00
CA LEU A 88 -15.22 -6.40 17.58
C LEU A 88 -15.07 -5.10 16.78
N ASP A 89 -15.86 -4.08 17.09
CA ASP A 89 -15.77 -2.75 16.48
C ASP A 89 -14.42 -2.06 16.77
N SER A 90 -13.93 -2.18 18.02
CA SER A 90 -12.61 -1.70 18.40
C SER A 90 -11.48 -2.41 17.64
N ILE A 91 -11.63 -3.73 17.41
CA ILE A 91 -10.68 -4.51 16.61
C ILE A 91 -10.77 -4.13 15.13
N ALA A 92 -11.98 -3.91 14.60
CA ALA A 92 -12.20 -3.52 13.22
C ALA A 92 -11.52 -2.17 12.91
N SER A 93 -11.57 -1.22 13.85
CA SER A 93 -10.94 0.09 13.73
C SER A 93 -9.42 0.04 13.51
N LEU A 94 -8.74 -1.06 13.89
CA LEU A 94 -7.31 -1.25 13.64
C LEU A 94 -6.99 -1.31 12.14
N GLN A 95 -7.96 -1.59 11.27
CA GLN A 95 -7.75 -1.63 9.83
C GLN A 95 -7.40 -0.25 9.24
N TYR A 96 -7.94 0.84 9.82
CA TYR A 96 -7.84 2.17 9.19
C TYR A 96 -6.41 2.72 9.13
N PRO A 97 -5.57 2.62 10.19
CA PRO A 97 -4.15 2.99 10.08
C PRO A 97 -3.39 2.19 9.01
N PHE A 98 -3.69 0.90 8.87
CA PHE A 98 -3.06 0.05 7.87
C PHE A 98 -3.50 0.42 6.45
N TYR A 99 -4.80 0.64 6.26
CA TYR A 99 -5.37 1.11 4.99
C TYR A 99 -4.78 2.47 4.59
N LEU A 100 -4.66 3.40 5.54
CA LEU A 100 -4.07 4.73 5.32
C LEU A 100 -2.63 4.66 4.85
N ILE A 101 -1.80 3.80 5.45
CA ILE A 101 -0.37 3.75 5.13
C ILE A 101 -0.10 2.92 3.87
N PHE A 102 -0.81 1.81 3.67
CA PHE A 102 -0.45 0.83 2.65
C PHE A 102 -1.41 0.80 1.45
N THR A 103 -2.63 1.30 1.56
CA THR A 103 -3.60 1.25 0.45
C THR A 103 -3.90 2.62 -0.12
N MET A 104 -4.17 3.63 0.72
CA MET A 104 -4.51 4.97 0.26
C MET A 104 -3.48 5.59 -0.71
N PRO A 105 -2.15 5.52 -0.48
CA PRO A 105 -1.17 6.10 -1.40
C PRO A 105 -1.21 5.46 -2.79
N LEU A 106 -1.76 4.25 -2.90
CA LEU A 106 -1.88 3.52 -4.15
C LEU A 106 -3.29 3.62 -4.76
N PHE A 107 -4.24 4.26 -4.08
CA PHE A 107 -5.66 4.20 -4.44
C PHE A 107 -6.00 4.81 -5.80
N GLY A 108 -5.14 5.68 -6.35
CA GLY A 108 -5.34 6.20 -7.70
C GLY A 108 -5.33 5.12 -8.79
N GLY A 109 -4.72 3.96 -8.53
CA GLY A 109 -4.80 2.81 -9.42
C GLY A 109 -6.18 2.15 -9.47
N ASN A 110 -7.07 2.46 -8.52
CA ASN A 110 -8.43 1.90 -8.48
C ASN A 110 -9.29 2.36 -9.66
N ILE A 111 -8.90 3.42 -10.37
CA ILE A 111 -9.54 3.84 -11.64
C ILE A 111 -9.56 2.71 -12.70
N LEU A 112 -8.64 1.74 -12.61
CA LEU A 112 -8.53 0.64 -13.57
C LEU A 112 -9.39 -0.56 -13.21
N PHE A 113 -9.83 -0.67 -11.96
CA PHE A 113 -10.45 -1.89 -11.42
C PHE A 113 -11.83 -1.64 -10.79
N ASP A 114 -12.09 -0.41 -10.35
CA ASP A 114 -13.35 0.02 -9.71
C ASP A 114 -13.77 -0.91 -8.55
N LEU A 115 -12.83 -1.18 -7.64
CA LEU A 115 -13.01 -2.11 -6.53
C LEU A 115 -13.36 -1.37 -5.24
N SER A 116 -14.12 -2.04 -4.36
CA SER A 116 -14.27 -1.58 -2.97
C SER A 116 -12.92 -1.46 -2.27
N TYR A 117 -12.84 -0.63 -1.22
CA TYR A 117 -11.57 -0.36 -0.53
C TYR A 117 -10.91 -1.64 0.01
N GLY A 118 -11.72 -2.59 0.51
CA GLY A 118 -11.26 -3.91 0.96
C GLY A 118 -10.72 -4.77 -0.16
N SER A 119 -11.45 -4.89 -1.27
CA SER A 119 -10.98 -5.64 -2.44
C SER A 119 -9.72 -5.02 -3.05
N TYR A 120 -9.65 -3.69 -3.07
CA TYR A 120 -8.46 -2.97 -3.52
C TYR A 120 -7.26 -3.16 -2.57
N SER A 121 -7.47 -3.23 -1.26
CA SER A 121 -6.39 -3.52 -0.30
C SER A 121 -5.81 -4.92 -0.51
N LEU A 122 -6.64 -5.90 -0.88
CA LEU A 122 -6.18 -7.23 -1.26
C LEU A 122 -5.31 -7.19 -2.52
N LEU A 123 -5.69 -6.43 -3.55
CA LEU A 123 -4.85 -6.22 -4.73
C LEU A 123 -3.50 -5.58 -4.36
N MET A 124 -3.51 -4.58 -3.47
CA MET A 124 -2.27 -3.95 -2.99
C MET A 124 -1.40 -4.90 -2.18
N SER A 125 -1.98 -5.88 -1.48
CA SER A 125 -1.22 -6.93 -0.81
C SER A 125 -0.37 -7.74 -1.81
N LEU A 126 -0.91 -8.05 -3.00
CA LEU A 126 -0.17 -8.75 -4.06
C LEU A 126 0.99 -7.88 -4.56
N PHE A 127 0.74 -6.58 -4.76
CA PHE A 127 1.78 -5.64 -5.14
C PHE A 127 2.91 -5.60 -4.12
N TYR A 128 2.62 -5.49 -2.82
CA TYR A 128 3.66 -5.57 -1.78
C TYR A 128 4.35 -6.95 -1.74
N GLY A 129 3.64 -8.03 -2.07
CA GLY A 129 4.23 -9.35 -2.27
C GLY A 129 5.30 -9.37 -3.37
N ILE A 130 5.04 -8.70 -4.50
CA ILE A 130 6.01 -8.51 -5.57
C ILE A 130 7.23 -7.70 -5.07
N ILE A 131 7.01 -6.59 -4.35
CA ILE A 131 8.09 -5.79 -3.77
C ILE A 131 8.94 -6.63 -2.81
N PHE A 132 8.31 -7.45 -1.97
CA PHE A 132 9.00 -8.37 -1.06
C PHE A 132 9.86 -9.39 -1.83
N GLY A 133 9.30 -10.03 -2.86
CA GLY A 133 9.98 -10.98 -3.73
C GLY A 133 11.22 -10.36 -4.38
N LEU A 134 11.05 -9.20 -5.04
CA LEU A 134 12.14 -8.46 -5.67
C LEU A 134 13.22 -8.05 -4.66
N THR A 135 12.82 -7.57 -3.49
CA THR A 135 13.77 -7.17 -2.44
C THR A 135 14.63 -8.35 -1.97
N ASN A 136 14.05 -9.55 -1.84
CA ASN A 136 14.82 -10.76 -1.49
C ASN A 136 15.72 -11.22 -2.64
N TYR A 137 15.23 -11.14 -3.88
CA TYR A 137 15.99 -11.51 -5.08
C TYR A 137 17.27 -10.68 -5.21
N PHE A 138 17.16 -9.34 -5.19
CA PHE A 138 18.33 -8.47 -5.31
C PHE A 138 19.30 -8.60 -4.13
N LYS A 139 18.78 -8.78 -2.90
CA LYS A 139 19.64 -9.04 -1.73
C LYS A 139 20.46 -10.33 -1.85
N LYS A 140 19.90 -11.37 -2.47
CA LYS A 140 20.60 -12.64 -2.69
C LYS A 140 21.75 -12.44 -3.69
N ASN A 141 21.50 -11.72 -4.78
CA ASN A 141 22.49 -11.49 -5.83
C ASN A 141 23.70 -10.69 -5.32
N ASP A 142 23.49 -9.67 -4.48
CA ASP A 142 24.59 -8.91 -3.86
C ASP A 142 25.51 -9.78 -2.98
N LYS A 143 25.00 -10.88 -2.42
CA LYS A 143 25.79 -11.80 -1.59
C LYS A 143 26.55 -12.86 -2.39
N THR A 144 26.15 -13.13 -3.63
CA THR A 144 26.81 -14.12 -4.50
C THR A 144 27.92 -13.51 -5.36
N THR A 145 28.03 -12.18 -5.40
CA THR A 145 29.04 -11.42 -6.16
C THR A 145 30.23 -10.95 -5.32
N VAL A 146 30.39 -11.46 -4.10
CA VAL A 146 31.52 -11.17 -3.20
C VAL A 146 32.31 -12.44 -2.95
#